data_AF-A0A938E3K4-F1
#
_entry.id   AF-A0A938E3K4-F1
#
_cell.length_a   1.000
_cell.length_b   1.000
_cell.length_c   1.000
_cell.angle_alpha   90.00
_cell.angle_beta   90.00
_cell.angle_gamma   90.00
#
_symmetry.space_group_name_H-M   'P 1'
#
loop_
_entity.id
_entity.type
_entity.pdbx_description
1 polymer ?
#
loop_
_entity_poly.entity_id
_entity_poly.type
_entity_poly.pdbx_seq_one_letter_code
_entity_poly.pdbx_strand_id
1 'polypeptide(L)' 'GADVLARRAVELADAGDLRLAGHLAELAAQAAPQDPAVQGARAEVFERRVAAEASTMAKGVFGWAANESREWAGQ' A
#
# COMPACT_ATOMS: atom_id res chain seq x y z
N GLY A 1 -0.01 8.07 -14.28
CA GLY A 1 -0.90 8.71 -13.32
C GLY A 1 -0.79 7.99 -12.00
N ALA A 2 -1.87 7.96 -11.21
CA ALA A 2 -1.93 7.19 -9.96
C ALA A 2 -1.65 5.68 -10.20
N ASP A 3 -2.15 5.15 -11.32
CA ASP A 3 -1.87 3.81 -11.85
C ASP A 3 -0.36 3.48 -11.95
N VAL A 4 0.43 4.42 -12.48
CA VAL A 4 1.89 4.25 -12.65
C VAL A 4 2.59 4.25 -11.28
N LEU A 5 2.13 5.11 -10.36
CA LEU A 5 2.67 5.17 -8.99
C LEU A 5 2.35 3.90 -8.22
N ALA A 6 1.12 3.39 -8.33
CA ALA A 6 0.68 2.15 -7.71
C ALA A 6 1.50 0.95 -8.20
N ARG A 7 1.66 0.81 -9.52
CA ARG A 7 2.52 -0.25 -10.09
C ARG A 7 3.97 -0.12 -9.61
N ARG A 8 4.52 1.09 -9.62
CA ARG A 8 5.90 1.32 -9.15
C ARG A 8 6.07 0.99 -7.67
N ALA A 9 5.04 1.24 -6.85
CA ALA A 9 5.05 0.89 -5.44
C ALA A 9 5.20 -0.62 -5.24
N VAL A 10 4.43 -1.43 -5.99
CA VAL A 10 4.53 -2.89 -5.93
C VAL A 10 5.90 -3.38 -6.37
N GLU A 11 6.43 -2.87 -7.50
CA GLU A 11 7.78 -3.21 -7.99
C GLU A 11 8.88 -2.92 -6.95
N LEU A 12 8.77 -1.80 -6.22
CA LEU A 12 9.72 -1.45 -5.16
C LEU A 12 9.54 -2.33 -3.92
N ALA A 13 8.31 -2.73 -3.62
CA ALA A 13 8.04 -3.66 -2.54
C ALA A 13 8.60 -5.07 -2.85
N ASP A 14 8.54 -5.51 -4.11
CA ASP A 14 9.20 -6.74 -4.60
C ASP A 14 10.72 -6.65 -4.47
N ALA A 15 11.29 -5.48 -4.73
CA ALA A 15 12.72 -5.20 -4.56
C ALA A 15 13.14 -4.99 -3.08
N GLY A 16 12.20 -5.02 -2.14
CA GLY A 16 12.45 -4.83 -0.70
C GLY A 16 12.57 -3.37 -0.25
N ASP A 17 12.43 -2.38 -1.14
CA ASP A 17 12.38 -0.96 -0.77
C ASP A 17 10.96 -0.58 -0.30
N LEU A 18 10.58 -1.16 0.83
CA LEU A 18 9.24 -1.02 1.40
C LEU A 18 8.94 0.41 1.83
N ARG A 19 9.96 1.20 2.20
CA ARG A 19 9.76 2.58 2.63
C ARG A 19 9.30 3.45 1.47
N LEU A 20 10.02 3.41 0.34
CA LEU A 20 9.61 4.16 -0.84
C LEU A 20 8.31 3.61 -1.44
N ALA A 21 8.17 2.27 -1.48
CA ALA A 21 6.93 1.63 -1.90
C ALA A 21 5.72 2.19 -1.14
N GLY A 22 5.79 2.26 0.18
CA GLY A 22 4.69 2.78 1.00
C GLY A 22 4.34 4.23 0.69
N HIS A 23 5.33 5.09 0.45
CA HIS A 23 5.07 6.48 0.05
C HIS A 23 4.37 6.59 -1.31
N LEU A 24 4.78 5.79 -2.30
CA LEU A 24 4.18 5.81 -3.62
C LEU A 24 2.76 5.22 -3.64
N ALA A 25 2.55 4.14 -2.88
CA ALA A 25 1.24 3.52 -2.72
C ALA A 25 0.23 4.49 -2.08
N GLU A 26 0.62 5.18 -1.01
CA GLU A 26 -0.21 6.17 -0.35
C GLU A 26 -0.53 7.35 -1.28
N LEU A 27 0.48 7.89 -1.98
CA LEU A 27 0.28 8.98 -2.93
C LEU A 27 -0.66 8.58 -4.07
N ALA A 28 -0.54 7.36 -4.58
CA ALA A 28 -1.43 6.84 -5.62
C ALA A 28 -2.88 6.77 -5.12
N ALA A 29 -3.12 6.21 -3.92
CA ALA A 29 -4.45 6.08 -3.35
C ALA A 29 -5.10 7.43 -3.04
N GLN A 30 -4.33 8.43 -2.58
CA GLN A 30 -4.84 9.78 -2.39
C GLN A 30 -5.21 10.46 -3.72
N ALA A 31 -4.45 10.17 -4.79
CA ALA A 31 -4.71 10.73 -6.12
C ALA A 31 -5.90 10.07 -6.85
N ALA A 32 -6.16 8.79 -6.57
CA ALA A 32 -7.25 8.01 -7.18
C ALA A 32 -7.99 7.15 -6.13
N PRO A 33 -8.71 7.78 -5.18
CA PRO A 33 -9.29 7.07 -4.04
C PRO A 33 -10.33 6.01 -4.43
N GLN A 34 -11.02 6.21 -5.55
CA GLN A 34 -12.08 5.31 -6.04
C GLN A 34 -11.59 4.25 -7.04
N ASP A 35 -10.28 4.19 -7.33
CA ASP A 35 -9.71 3.20 -8.23
C ASP A 35 -9.39 1.91 -7.45
N PRO A 36 -10.11 0.79 -7.69
CA PRO A 36 -9.92 -0.45 -6.96
C PRO A 36 -8.53 -1.06 -7.15
N ALA A 37 -7.91 -0.87 -8.33
CA ALA A 37 -6.58 -1.40 -8.60
C ALA A 37 -5.51 -0.66 -7.81
N VAL A 38 -5.65 0.67 -7.68
CA VAL A 38 -4.77 1.49 -6.84
C VAL A 38 -4.93 1.13 -5.37
N GLN A 39 -6.16 0.95 -4.89
CA GLN A 39 -6.42 0.52 -3.52
C GLN A 39 -5.87 -0.89 -3.25
N GLY A 40 -6.01 -1.81 -4.21
CA GLY A 40 -5.41 -3.15 -4.12
C GLY A 40 -3.88 -3.10 -4.00
N ALA A 41 -3.21 -2.28 -4.80
CA ALA A 41 -1.76 -2.09 -4.71
C ALA A 41 -1.34 -1.51 -3.35
N ARG A 42 -2.10 -0.55 -2.79
CA ARG A 42 -1.85 -0.01 -1.45
C ARG A 42 -2.00 -1.06 -0.36
N ALA A 43 -3.05 -1.89 -0.45
CA ALA A 43 -3.26 -3.00 0.48
C ALA A 43 -2.04 -3.94 0.50
N GLU A 44 -1.61 -4.39 -0.67
CA GLU A 44 -0.48 -5.32 -0.82
C GLU A 44 0.83 -4.75 -0.25
N VAL A 45 1.16 -3.50 -0.59
CA VAL A 45 2.38 -2.84 -0.10
C VAL A 45 2.36 -2.71 1.42
N PHE A 46 1.22 -2.35 2.01
CA PHE A 46 1.10 -2.21 3.45
C PHE A 46 1.04 -3.54 4.20
N GLU A 47 0.53 -4.61 3.63
CA GLU A 47 0.68 -5.96 4.18
C GLU A 47 2.15 -6.38 4.26
N ARG A 48 2.93 -6.11 3.22
CA ARG A 48 4.38 -6.35 3.22
C ARG A 48 5.10 -5.50 4.27
N ARG A 49 4.66 -4.25 4.48
CA ARG A 49 5.15 -3.40 5.59
C ARG A 49 4.85 -4.05 6.94
N VAL A 50 3.63 -4.56 7.18
CA VAL A 50 3.29 -5.26 8.44
C VAL A 50 4.25 -6.42 8.71
N ALA A 51 4.57 -7.21 7.69
CA ALA A 51 5.49 -8.34 7.82
C ALA A 51 6.93 -7.91 8.19
N ALA A 52 7.38 -6.77 7.68
CA ALA A 52 8.75 -6.28 7.87
C ALA A 52 8.97 -5.44 9.14
N GLU A 53 7.93 -4.83 9.69
CA GLU A 53 8.07 -3.93 10.83
C GLU A 53 8.31 -4.67 12.16
N ALA A 54 9.17 -4.13 13.02
CA ALA A 54 9.40 -4.67 14.37
C ALA A 54 8.41 -4.10 15.40
N SER A 55 7.96 -2.85 15.19
CA SER A 55 7.07 -2.14 16.11
C SER A 55 5.63 -2.64 16.01
N THR A 56 5.04 -3.07 17.13
CA THR A 56 3.62 -3.42 17.21
C THR A 56 2.72 -2.27 16.77
N MET A 57 3.09 -1.03 17.12
CA MET A 57 2.35 0.17 16.68
C MET A 57 2.38 0.31 15.16
N ALA A 58 3.55 0.15 14.54
CA ALA A 58 3.68 0.24 13.08
C ALA A 58 2.88 -0.86 12.38
N LYS A 59 2.92 -2.09 12.90
CA LYS A 59 2.07 -3.20 12.40
C LYS A 59 0.59 -2.86 12.47
N GLY A 60 0.14 -2.25 13.57
CA GLY A 60 -1.26 -1.82 13.71
C GLY A 60 -1.65 -0.78 12.66
N VAL A 61 -0.83 0.26 12.46
CA VAL A 61 -1.10 1.33 11.48
C VAL A 61 -1.13 0.80 10.05
N PHE A 62 -0.11 0.04 9.62
CA PHE A 62 -0.09 -0.51 8.26
C PHE A 62 -1.17 -1.57 8.06
N GLY A 63 -1.47 -2.38 9.08
CA GLY A 63 -2.53 -3.39 9.01
C GLY A 63 -3.91 -2.77 8.86
N TRP A 64 -4.20 -1.70 9.61
CA TRP A 64 -5.45 -0.95 9.46
C TRP A 64 -5.57 -0.33 8.06
N ALA A 65 -4.51 0.33 7.58
CA ALA A 65 -4.52 0.97 6.26
C ALA A 65 -4.66 -0.06 5.12
N ALA A 66 -4.05 -1.24 5.25
CA ALA A 66 -4.24 -2.33 4.29
C ALA A 66 -5.69 -2.82 4.28
N ASN A 67 -6.33 -2.96 5.45
CA ASN A 67 -7.71 -3.39 5.54
C ASN A 67 -8.69 -2.38 4.94
N GLU A 68 -8.54 -1.10 5.28
CA GLU A 68 -9.32 -0.02 4.68
C GLU A 68 -9.21 -0.04 3.15
N SER A 69 -8.00 -0.25 2.62
CA SER A 69 -7.78 -0.31 1.17
C SER A 69 -8.47 -1.53 0.52
N ARG A 70 -8.48 -2.70 1.18
CA ARG A 70 -9.21 -3.88 0.68
C ARG A 70 -10.71 -3.64 0.62
N GLU A 71 -11.28 -3.01 1.66
CA GLU A 71 -12.70 -2.65 1.69
C GLU A 71 -13.05 -1.73 0.51
N TRP A 72 -12.19 -0.77 0.18
CA TRP A 72 -12.41 0.13 -0.95
C TRP A 72 -12.18 -0.54 -2.31
N ALA A 73 -11.28 -1.51 -2.37
CA ALA A 73 -11.03 -2.33 -3.56
C ALA A 73 -12.11 -3.40 -3.80
N GLY A 74 -12.97 -3.67 -2.82
CA GLY A 74 -13.99 -4.74 -2.87
C GLY A 74 -13.41 -6.16 -2.75
N GLN A 75 -12.28 -6.31 -2.04
CA GLN A 75 -11.55 -7.56 -1.84
C GLN A 75 -11.80 -8.20 -0.48
#